data_AF-A0A968PBY2-F1
#
_entry.id   AF-A0A968PBY2-F1
#
_cell.length_a   1.000
_cell.length_b   1.000
_cell.length_c   1.000
_cell.angle_alpha   90.00
_cell.angle_beta   90.00
_cell.angle_gamma   90.00
#
_symmetry.space_group_name_H-M   'P 1'
#
loop_
_entity.id
_entity.type
_entity.pdbx_description
1 polymer ?
#
loop_
_entity_poly.entity_id
_entity_poly.type
_entity_poly.pdbx_seq_one_letter_code
_entity_poly.pdbx_strand_id
1 'polypeptide(L)'
;MAHDSMFTIPHMADIVTCPMDIDDPINRRILTVAEDQLMGFYRHPFEEISRRCRVAEEIVHQRLKAMLQAGVVRRIRQTLQAGNLADGALVAWKISEDHLQNAYDWLAAMIHSPGMW
;
A
#
# COMPACT_ATOMS: atom_id res chain seq x y z
N MET A 1 31.65 -24.75 20.54
CA MET A 1 32.02 -24.12 19.26
C MET A 1 30.77 -23.44 18.75
N ALA A 2 30.76 -22.12 18.88
CA ALA A 2 29.63 -21.23 18.65
C ALA A 2 29.47 -20.95 17.16
N HIS A 3 28.24 -20.95 16.66
CA HIS A 3 27.80 -20.12 15.53
C HIS A 3 26.27 -20.02 15.62
N ASP A 4 25.80 -19.33 16.67
CA ASP A 4 24.44 -18.81 16.73
C ASP A 4 24.50 -17.38 16.14
N SER A 5 24.48 -17.32 14.81
CA SER A 5 24.64 -16.08 14.05
C SER A 5 23.31 -15.33 13.99
N MET A 6 23.05 -14.60 15.07
CA MET A 6 22.40 -13.28 15.11
C MET A 6 21.68 -12.84 13.81
N PHE A 7 20.40 -13.19 13.68
CA PHE A 7 19.47 -12.34 12.95
C PHE A 7 19.03 -11.21 13.90
N THR A 8 19.97 -10.30 14.20
CA THR A 8 19.65 -9.11 14.98
C THR A 8 18.75 -8.24 14.12
N ILE A 9 17.47 -8.12 14.51
CA ILE A 9 16.60 -7.07 14.00
C ILE A 9 17.31 -5.75 14.35
N PRO A 10 17.65 -4.89 13.39
CA PRO A 10 18.28 -3.60 13.69
C PRO A 10 17.41 -2.86 14.71
N HIS A 11 18.05 -2.49 15.83
CA HIS A 11 17.42 -1.72 16.89
C HIS A 11 16.88 -0.40 16.29
N MET A 12 15.73 0.07 16.81
CA MET A 12 15.03 1.30 16.40
C MET A 12 15.86 2.60 16.46
N ALA A 13 17.16 2.54 16.75
CA ALA A 13 18.06 3.68 16.88
C ALA A 13 18.76 4.08 15.56
N ASP A 14 18.72 3.26 14.51
CA ASP A 14 19.29 3.61 13.19
C ASP A 14 18.23 4.14 12.22
N ILE A 15 17.25 4.90 12.73
CA ILE A 15 16.41 5.73 11.86
C ILE A 15 17.26 6.93 11.46
N VAL A 16 18.24 6.70 10.57
CA VAL A 16 18.63 7.73 9.62
C VAL A 16 17.32 8.26 9.06
N THR A 17 17.04 9.54 9.25
CA THR A 17 15.78 10.17 8.83
C THR A 17 15.58 9.91 7.35
N CYS A 18 14.83 8.86 7.02
CA CYS A 18 14.63 8.40 5.67
C CYS A 18 13.61 9.35 5.03
N PRO A 19 13.92 10.05 3.93
CA PRO A 19 12.96 10.93 3.28
C PRO A 19 11.67 10.18 2.93
N MET A 20 10.53 10.78 3.29
CA MET A 20 9.18 10.20 3.13
C MET A 20 8.35 10.94 2.09
N ASP A 21 8.85 12.09 1.61
CA ASP A 21 8.19 12.88 0.58
C ASP A 21 8.12 12.08 -0.72
N ILE A 22 6.96 12.07 -1.36
CA ILE A 22 6.74 11.40 -2.64
C ILE A 22 7.58 12.04 -3.76
N ASP A 23 7.93 13.33 -3.63
CA ASP A 23 8.72 14.07 -4.60
C ASP A 23 10.24 13.83 -4.45
N ASP A 24 10.69 13.17 -3.38
CA ASP A 24 12.06 12.67 -3.28
C ASP A 24 12.36 11.80 -4.53
N PRO A 25 13.45 12.07 -5.27
CA PRO A 25 13.69 11.40 -6.55
C PRO A 25 13.78 9.87 -6.45
N ILE A 26 14.21 9.33 -5.31
CA ILE A 26 14.29 7.88 -5.06
C ILE A 26 12.89 7.35 -4.76
N ASN A 27 12.13 8.00 -3.87
CA ASN A 27 10.76 7.61 -3.56
C ASN A 27 9.89 7.62 -4.80
N ARG A 28 9.89 8.71 -5.57
CA ARG A 28 9.14 8.82 -6.82
C ARG A 28 9.47 7.68 -7.76
N ARG A 29 10.75 7.35 -7.94
CA ARG A 29 11.18 6.25 -8.82
C ARG A 29 10.72 4.88 -8.31
N ILE A 30 10.79 4.65 -7.00
CA ILE A 30 10.29 3.41 -6.37
C ILE A 30 8.78 3.29 -6.58
N LEU A 31 8.01 4.34 -6.29
CA LEU A 31 6.56 4.36 -6.41
C LEU A 31 6.12 4.17 -7.86
N THR A 32 6.72 4.89 -8.82
CA THR A 32 6.43 4.70 -10.26
C THR A 32 6.63 3.25 -10.70
N VAL A 33 7.70 2.58 -10.24
CA VAL A 33 7.91 1.18 -10.59
C VAL A 33 6.89 0.27 -9.90
N ALA A 34 6.70 0.46 -8.58
CA ALA A 34 5.87 -0.41 -7.75
C ALA A 34 4.37 -0.31 -8.06
N GLU A 35 3.87 0.89 -8.39
CA GLU A 35 2.45 1.16 -8.63
C GLU A 35 2.06 0.96 -10.10
N ASP A 36 2.87 1.47 -11.04
CA ASP A 36 2.44 1.58 -12.44
C ASP A 36 3.08 0.53 -13.36
N GLN A 37 4.27 0.03 -13.04
CA GLN A 37 5.08 -0.76 -14.00
C GLN A 37 5.22 -2.23 -13.62
N LEU A 38 5.07 -2.57 -12.34
CA LEU A 38 5.23 -3.92 -11.85
C LEU A 38 3.92 -4.72 -12.06
N MET A 39 3.76 -5.28 -13.25
CA MET A 39 2.56 -6.03 -13.64
C MET A 39 2.67 -7.51 -13.27
N GLY A 40 1.62 -8.06 -12.65
CA GLY A 40 1.51 -9.47 -12.27
C GLY A 40 2.15 -9.83 -10.93
N PHE A 41 2.39 -11.13 -10.71
CA PHE A 41 2.95 -11.66 -9.48
C PHE A 41 4.43 -12.00 -9.65
N TYR A 42 5.26 -11.35 -8.84
CA TYR A 42 6.68 -11.64 -8.75
C TYR A 42 6.94 -12.39 -7.45
N ARG A 43 7.76 -13.44 -7.51
CA ARG A 43 8.25 -14.17 -6.33
C ARG A 43 9.06 -13.26 -5.40
N HIS A 44 9.87 -12.38 -6.00
CA HIS A 44 10.74 -11.44 -5.32
C HIS A 44 10.42 -10.01 -5.79
N PRO A 45 9.29 -9.41 -5.36
CA PRO A 45 8.82 -8.14 -5.90
C PRO A 45 9.76 -6.97 -5.57
N PHE A 46 10.37 -6.97 -4.38
CA PHE A 46 11.28 -5.90 -3.97
C PHE A 46 12.62 -5.95 -4.70
N GLU A 47 13.15 -7.16 -4.96
CA GLU A 47 14.30 -7.37 -5.84
C GLU A 47 14.02 -6.82 -7.26
N GLU A 48 12.82 -7.06 -7.80
CA GLU A 48 12.46 -6.57 -9.13
C GLU A 48 12.31 -5.04 -9.17
N ILE A 49 11.75 -4.43 -8.11
CA ILE A 49 11.71 -2.97 -7.95
C ILE A 49 13.14 -2.42 -7.88
N SER A 50 13.99 -2.99 -7.03
CA SER A 50 15.42 -2.65 -6.90
C SER A 50 16.13 -2.65 -8.25
N ARG A 51 15.98 -3.74 -9.02
CA ARG A 51 16.58 -3.91 -10.34
C ARG A 51 16.13 -2.85 -11.34
N ARG A 52 14.83 -2.55 -11.40
CA ARG A 52 14.26 -1.56 -12.34
C ARG A 52 14.59 -0.13 -11.93
N CYS A 53 14.55 0.17 -10.64
CA CYS A 53 14.90 1.49 -10.11
C CYS A 53 16.42 1.73 -10.15
N ARG A 54 17.25 0.69 -10.23
CA ARG A 54 18.72 0.76 -10.03
C ARG A 54 19.06 1.37 -8.67
N VAL A 55 18.39 0.87 -7.64
CA VAL A 55 18.55 1.27 -6.24
C VAL A 55 18.77 0.00 -5.44
N ALA A 56 19.65 0.02 -4.44
CA ALA A 56 19.84 -1.14 -3.57
C ALA A 56 18.52 -1.54 -2.89
N GLU A 57 18.24 -2.83 -2.82
CA GLU A 57 16.99 -3.35 -2.25
C GLU A 57 16.77 -2.90 -0.80
N GLU A 58 17.84 -2.81 -0.01
CA GLU A 58 17.79 -2.27 1.35
C GLU A 58 17.23 -0.85 1.39
N ILE A 59 17.61 0.01 0.43
CA ILE A 59 17.05 1.37 0.32
C ILE A 59 15.58 1.29 -0.07
N VAL A 60 15.17 0.37 -0.96
CA VAL A 60 13.76 0.17 -1.30
C VAL A 60 12.95 -0.18 -0.06
N HIS A 61 13.40 -1.13 0.74
CA HIS A 61 12.75 -1.53 1.99
C HIS A 61 12.67 -0.38 2.99
N GLN A 62 13.78 0.33 3.23
CA GLN A 62 13.83 1.46 4.16
C GLN A 62 12.84 2.55 3.78
N ARG A 63 12.80 2.91 2.49
CA ARG A 63 11.95 3.99 1.96
C ARG A 63 10.47 3.63 2.02
N LEU A 64 10.11 2.42 1.57
CA LEU A 64 8.73 1.93 1.63
C LEU A 64 8.24 1.79 3.08
N LYS A 65 9.10 1.30 3.99
CA LYS A 65 8.76 1.18 5.41
C LYS A 65 8.57 2.55 6.06
N ALA A 66 9.44 3.52 5.77
CA ALA A 66 9.31 4.88 6.28
C ALA A 66 8.02 5.54 5.80
N MET A 67 7.71 5.45 4.50
CA MET A 67 6.47 5.98 3.94
C MET A 67 5.22 5.27 4.48
N LEU A 68 5.28 3.96 4.72
CA LEU A 68 4.19 3.20 5.32
C LEU A 68 3.93 3.63 6.79
N GLN A 69 4.99 3.79 7.57
CA GLN A 69 4.91 4.24 8.97
C GLN A 69 4.41 5.67 9.10
N ALA A 70 4.77 6.53 8.14
CA ALA A 70 4.31 7.92 8.08
C ALA A 70 2.87 8.07 7.54
N GLY A 71 2.26 7.00 7.03
CA GLY A 71 0.93 7.04 6.42
C GLY A 71 0.87 7.67 5.03
N VAL A 72 2.02 8.02 4.44
CA VAL A 72 2.14 8.46 3.03
C VAL A 72 1.71 7.32 2.10
N VAL A 73 2.25 6.12 2.35
CA VAL A 73 1.76 4.86 1.78
C VAL A 73 0.83 4.22 2.80
N ARG A 74 -0.37 3.82 2.39
CA ARG A 74 -1.35 3.22 3.32
C ARG A 74 -1.21 1.71 3.45
N ARG A 75 -0.92 1.02 2.34
CA ARG A 75 -0.80 -0.44 2.27
C ARG A 75 0.13 -0.81 1.11
N ILE A 76 0.91 -1.87 1.30
CA ILE A 76 1.74 -2.47 0.24
C ILE A 76 1.20 -3.90 0.04
N ARG A 77 0.75 -4.21 -1.18
CA ARG A 77 0.17 -5.52 -1.53
C ARG A 77 0.41 -5.83 -3.01
N GLN A 78 0.55 -7.11 -3.34
CA GLN A 78 0.30 -7.56 -4.70
C GLN A 78 -1.20 -7.74 -4.88
N THR A 79 -1.76 -7.10 -5.91
CA THR A 79 -3.21 -7.17 -6.18
C THR A 79 -3.46 -8.13 -7.34
N LEU A 80 -4.28 -9.16 -7.11
CA LEU A 80 -4.82 -9.98 -8.18
C LEU A 80 -5.95 -9.18 -8.84
N GLN A 81 -5.81 -8.84 -10.12
CA GLN A 81 -6.95 -8.38 -10.89
C GLN A 81 -7.81 -9.59 -11.25
N ALA A 82 -8.70 -9.99 -10.35
CA ALA A 82 -9.76 -10.93 -10.68
C ALA A 82 -10.78 -10.17 -11.55
N GLY A 83 -11.01 -10.65 -12.77
CA GLY A 83 -12.11 -10.13 -13.61
C GLY A 83 -13.44 -10.33 -12.89
N ASN A 84 -14.28 -9.29 -12.91
CA ASN A 84 -15.61 -9.18 -12.30
C ASN A 84 -15.82 -10.01 -11.02
N LEU A 85 -15.40 -9.46 -9.86
CA LEU A 85 -15.51 -10.15 -8.56
C LEU A 85 -16.97 -10.35 -8.12
N ALA A 86 -17.89 -9.49 -8.56
CA ALA A 86 -19.32 -9.57 -8.27
C ALA A 86 -20.08 -8.64 -9.22
N ASP A 87 -21.35 -8.93 -9.50
CA ASP A 87 -22.23 -7.99 -10.19
C ASP A 87 -22.38 -6.72 -9.35
N GLY A 88 -22.09 -5.57 -9.97
CA GLY A 88 -22.14 -4.26 -9.31
C GLY A 88 -22.87 -3.24 -10.15
N ALA A 89 -23.53 -2.29 -9.49
CA ALA A 89 -24.19 -1.14 -10.12
C ALA A 89 -23.68 0.17 -9.51
N LEU A 90 -23.42 1.17 -10.36
CA LEU A 90 -23.17 2.54 -9.92
C LEU A 90 -24.50 3.31 -9.89
N VAL A 91 -24.87 3.83 -8.72
CA VAL A 91 -26.13 4.56 -8.52
C VAL A 91 -25.83 5.94 -7.93
N ALA A 92 -26.45 6.99 -8.48
CA ALA A 92 -26.31 8.36 -8.02
C ALA A 92 -27.67 8.90 -7.56
N TRP A 93 -27.74 9.46 -6.35
CA TRP A 93 -28.96 10.03 -5.77
C TRP A 93 -28.82 11.54 -5.61
N LYS A 94 -29.89 12.28 -5.90
CA LYS A 94 -30.00 13.70 -5.56
C LYS A 94 -30.73 13.79 -4.22
N ILE A 95 -30.01 14.23 -3.19
CA ILE A 95 -30.51 14.32 -1.81
C ILE A 95 -30.40 15.78 -1.35
N SER A 96 -31.37 16.26 -0.58
CA SER A 96 -31.28 17.58 0.07
C SER A 96 -30.20 17.56 1.16
N GLU A 97 -29.51 18.68 1.39
CA GLU A 97 -28.40 18.75 2.35
C GLU A 97 -28.82 18.29 3.76
N ASP A 98 -30.03 18.64 4.20
CA ASP A 98 -30.58 18.24 5.51
C ASP A 98 -30.71 16.72 5.71
N HIS A 99 -30.65 15.93 4.64
CA HIS A 99 -30.77 14.47 4.69
C HIS A 99 -29.46 13.74 4.36
N LEU A 100 -28.38 14.46 4.06
CA LEU A 100 -27.14 13.85 3.58
C LEU A 100 -26.53 12.88 4.60
N GLN A 101 -26.48 13.29 5.88
CA GLN A 101 -25.92 12.45 6.95
C GLN A 101 -26.75 11.17 7.15
N ASN A 102 -28.08 11.30 7.21
CA ASN A 102 -28.98 10.15 7.37
C ASN A 102 -28.86 9.16 6.20
N ALA A 103 -28.75 9.68 4.97
CA ALA A 103 -28.57 8.84 3.78
C ALA A 103 -27.22 8.10 3.81
N TYR A 104 -26.15 8.77 4.25
CA TYR A 104 -24.83 8.15 4.44
C TYR A 104 -24.89 7.03 5.49
N ASP A 105 -25.46 7.31 6.66
CA ASP A 105 -25.53 6.34 7.76
C ASP A 105 -26.34 5.09 7.34
N TRP A 106 -27.43 5.29 6.59
CA TRP A 106 -28.23 4.19 6.04
C TRP A 106 -27.43 3.32 5.05
N LEU A 107 -26.70 3.94 4.12
CA LEU A 107 -25.83 3.21 3.18
C LEU A 107 -24.67 2.49 3.87
N ALA A 108 -24.04 3.13 4.86
CA ALA A 108 -22.95 2.54 5.62
C ALA A 108 -23.42 1.32 6.42
N ALA A 109 -24.63 1.36 6.97
CA ALA A 109 -25.23 0.23 7.69
C ALA A 109 -25.51 -0.99 6.79
N MET A 110 -25.83 -0.77 5.51
CA MET A 110 -26.00 -1.87 4.55
C MET A 110 -24.70 -2.67 4.35
N ILE A 111 -23.53 -2.02 4.34
CA ILE A 111 -22.23 -2.69 4.12
C ILE A 111 -21.86 -3.62 5.29
N HIS A 112 -22.36 -3.33 6.51
CA HIS A 112 -22.02 -4.07 7.73
C HIS A 112 -23.10 -5.08 8.15
N SER A 113 -24.21 -5.20 7.41
CA SER A 113 -25.28 -6.14 7.72
C SER A 113 -24.96 -7.55 7.22
N PRO A 114 -24.87 -8.57 8.10
CA PRO A 114 -24.65 -9.94 7.67
C PRO A 114 -25.91 -10.50 6.99
N GLY A 115 -25.74 -11.10 5.80
CA GLY A 115 -26.81 -11.86 5.12
C GLY A 115 -27.43 -11.22 3.89
N MET A 116 -26.84 -10.17 3.32
CA MET A 116 -27.30 -9.59 2.05
C MET A 116 -26.35 -9.87 0.88
N TRP A 117 -25.63 -10.99 0.87
CA TRP A 117 -25.07 -11.68 -0.31
C TRP A 117 -24.80 -13.14 0.07
#